data_AF-A0A3B8L4X4-F1
#
_entry.id   AF-A0A3B8L4X4-F1
#
_cell.length_a   1.000
_cell.length_b   1.000
_cell.length_c   1.000
_cell.angle_alpha   90.00
_cell.angle_beta   90.00
_cell.angle_gamma   90.00
#
_symmetry.space_group_name_H-M   'P 1'
#
loop_
_entity.id
_entity.type
_entity.pdbx_description
1 polymer ?
#
loop_
_entity_poly.entity_id
_entity_poly.type
_entity_poly.pdbx_seq_one_letter_code
_entity_poly.pdbx_strand_id
1 'polypeptide(L)'
;MPQSLSEFAEWLDGQDHSWPVPPPVQQVKATPFTKPLDGIAAVTWSVYGTLLRISDGCLHLNHPVQLRMQVAMEKTIKTFNMWQSMSRKAGAPWEYLYDQYRDCLAMKEMAGTGRTGDYPQVNATDLWTTLVERLVQNEYEIDEAFYGDIEQFSEKVAFFFHQGLQGVEAAEGATNVLTTIASSSYCQTLLADAQPFTLVQMLRVLGHDGTLPP
;
A
#
# COMPACT_ATOMS: atom_id res chain seq x y z
N MET A 1 10.15 -21.96 5.94
CA MET A 1 10.51 -20.58 5.56
C MET A 1 9.22 -19.80 5.59
N PRO A 2 9.19 -18.61 6.19
CA PRO A 2 8.01 -17.76 6.17
C PRO A 2 7.64 -17.39 4.75
N GLN A 3 6.36 -17.09 4.52
CA GLN A 3 5.90 -16.63 3.22
C GLN A 3 6.50 -15.27 2.88
N SER A 4 6.93 -15.10 1.64
CA SER A 4 7.20 -13.79 1.05
C SER A 4 5.93 -12.95 0.99
N LEU A 5 6.07 -11.64 0.76
CA LEU A 5 4.90 -10.77 0.60
C LEU A 5 4.01 -11.20 -0.59
N SER A 6 4.61 -11.66 -1.69
CA SER A 6 3.87 -12.15 -2.86
C SER A 6 3.08 -13.42 -2.53
N GLU A 7 3.69 -14.41 -1.87
CA GLU A 7 3.00 -15.64 -1.45
C GLU A 7 1.88 -15.34 -0.44
N PHE A 8 2.11 -14.39 0.47
CA PHE A 8 1.08 -13.91 1.40
C PHE A 8 -0.08 -13.24 0.67
N ALA A 9 0.21 -12.41 -0.35
CA ALA A 9 -0.82 -11.75 -1.15
C ALA A 9 -1.65 -12.76 -1.97
N GLU A 10 -1.04 -13.82 -2.50
CA GLU A 10 -1.75 -14.94 -3.16
C GLU A 10 -2.61 -15.72 -2.14
N TRP A 11 -2.08 -15.99 -0.95
CA TRP A 11 -2.84 -16.63 0.13
C TRP A 11 -4.07 -15.80 0.53
N LEU A 12 -3.94 -14.46 0.54
CA LEU A 12 -5.05 -13.53 0.82
C LEU A 12 -6.16 -13.57 -0.23
N ASP A 13 -5.87 -13.86 -1.51
CA ASP A 13 -6.91 -13.99 -2.55
C ASP A 13 -7.86 -15.17 -2.28
N GLY A 14 -7.37 -16.20 -1.60
CA GLY A 14 -8.17 -17.34 -1.16
C GLY A 14 -9.04 -17.07 0.07
N GLN A 15 -8.89 -15.91 0.72
CA GLN A 15 -9.65 -15.54 1.92
C GLN A 15 -10.90 -14.74 1.57
N ASP A 16 -11.95 -14.88 2.39
CA ASP A 16 -13.20 -14.12 2.24
C ASP A 16 -13.07 -12.70 2.80
N HIS A 17 -12.36 -11.85 2.07
CA HIS A 17 -12.19 -10.43 2.39
C HIS A 17 -12.83 -9.53 1.33
N SER A 18 -13.72 -8.65 1.78
CA SER A 18 -14.27 -7.57 0.95
C SER A 18 -13.36 -6.35 0.95
N TRP A 19 -12.74 -6.06 -0.19
CA TRP A 19 -11.93 -4.85 -0.35
C TRP A 19 -12.78 -3.67 -0.84
N PRO A 20 -12.47 -2.42 -0.42
CA PRO A 20 -13.03 -1.25 -1.07
C PRO A 20 -12.75 -1.27 -2.57
N VAL A 21 -13.67 -0.73 -3.36
CA VAL A 21 -13.52 -0.58 -4.82
C VAL A 21 -13.13 0.88 -5.11
N PRO A 22 -12.10 1.15 -5.93
CA PRO A 22 -11.74 2.51 -6.30
C PRO A 22 -12.88 3.18 -7.10
N PRO A 23 -13.05 4.51 -6.98
CA PRO A 23 -14.10 5.21 -7.72
C PRO A 23 -13.91 5.07 -9.24
N PRO A 24 -15.00 5.13 -10.02
CA PRO A 24 -14.91 5.08 -11.48
C PRO A 24 -14.11 6.26 -12.01
N VAL A 25 -13.38 6.04 -13.11
CA VAL A 25 -12.59 7.09 -13.76
C VAL A 25 -13.51 8.19 -14.27
N GLN A 26 -13.22 9.43 -13.88
CA GLN A 26 -13.85 10.60 -14.48
C GLN A 26 -12.98 11.09 -15.63
N GLN A 27 -13.48 10.92 -16.86
CA GLN A 27 -12.75 11.36 -18.04
C GLN A 27 -12.65 12.88 -18.06
N VAL A 28 -11.41 13.39 -18.10
CA VAL A 28 -11.14 14.80 -18.35
C VAL A 28 -10.96 14.99 -19.85
N LYS A 29 -11.64 16.00 -20.42
CA LYS A 29 -11.40 16.40 -21.81
C LYS A 29 -10.01 17.04 -21.92
N ALA A 30 -9.00 16.21 -22.18
CA ALA A 30 -7.65 16.66 -22.50
C ALA A 30 -7.49 16.71 -24.02
N THR A 31 -7.02 17.84 -24.55
CA THR A 31 -6.57 17.93 -25.95
C THR A 31 -5.06 17.77 -25.95
N PRO A 32 -4.51 16.75 -26.67
CA PRO A 32 -3.07 16.64 -26.84
C PRO A 32 -2.53 17.93 -27.45
N PHE A 33 -1.68 18.65 -26.70
CA PHE A 33 -1.12 19.93 -27.14
C PHE A 33 0.31 19.78 -27.67
N THR A 34 1.00 18.69 -27.31
CA THR A 34 2.40 18.48 -27.63
C THR A 34 2.54 17.75 -28.97
N LYS A 35 3.43 18.26 -29.84
CA LYS A 35 3.86 17.53 -31.04
C LYS A 35 4.59 16.24 -30.60
N PRO A 36 4.58 15.16 -31.41
CA PRO A 36 5.39 13.99 -31.13
C PRO A 36 6.84 14.39 -30.82
N LEU A 37 7.38 13.88 -29.73
CA LEU A 37 8.75 14.14 -29.30
C LEU A 37 9.66 13.08 -29.91
N ASP A 38 10.67 13.52 -30.67
CA ASP A 38 11.69 12.64 -31.22
C ASP A 38 12.77 12.32 -30.16
N GLY A 39 13.40 11.16 -30.26
CA GLY A 39 14.55 10.80 -29.41
C GLY A 39 14.20 10.39 -27.98
N ILE A 40 12.95 9.99 -27.71
CA ILE A 40 12.59 9.38 -26.42
C ILE A 40 13.42 8.11 -26.20
N ALA A 41 14.09 8.00 -25.05
CA ALA A 41 14.87 6.81 -24.69
C ALA A 41 14.20 5.97 -23.60
N ALA A 42 13.36 6.59 -22.77
CA ALA A 42 12.73 5.92 -21.65
C ALA A 42 11.35 6.51 -21.32
N VAL A 43 10.51 5.68 -20.73
CA VAL A 43 9.21 6.05 -20.14
C VAL A 43 9.26 5.76 -18.64
N THR A 44 8.92 6.76 -17.83
CA THR A 44 8.80 6.59 -16.38
C THR A 44 7.34 6.62 -15.97
N TRP A 45 6.96 5.73 -15.04
CA TRP A 45 5.59 5.58 -14.59
C TRP A 45 5.45 5.96 -13.12
N SER A 46 4.45 6.79 -12.81
CA SER A 46 3.85 6.77 -11.48
C SER A 46 3.02 5.49 -11.31
N VAL A 47 2.89 4.99 -10.08
CA VAL A 47 2.08 3.79 -9.81
C VAL A 47 0.64 4.17 -9.53
N TYR A 48 0.41 4.82 -8.39
CA TYR A 48 -0.92 5.24 -7.96
C TYR A 48 -1.43 6.41 -8.81
N GLY A 49 -2.67 6.28 -9.30
CA GLY A 49 -3.31 7.26 -10.19
C GLY A 49 -2.94 7.13 -11.66
N THR A 50 -1.95 6.29 -12.01
CA THR A 50 -1.50 6.08 -13.40
C THR A 50 -1.60 4.62 -13.82
N LEU A 51 -0.79 3.72 -13.23
CA LEU A 51 -0.86 2.28 -13.53
C LEU A 51 -1.94 1.59 -12.71
N LEU A 52 -2.14 2.05 -11.48
CA LEU A 52 -3.20 1.59 -10.58
C LEU A 52 -4.20 2.71 -10.35
N ARG A 53 -5.48 2.37 -10.54
CA ARG A 53 -6.59 3.17 -10.04
C ARG A 53 -6.70 3.00 -8.54
N ILE A 54 -6.67 4.11 -7.83
CA ILE A 54 -6.84 4.19 -6.38
C ILE A 54 -7.75 5.38 -6.05
N SER A 55 -8.33 5.40 -4.85
CA SER A 55 -9.06 6.59 -4.38
C SER A 55 -8.14 7.80 -4.35
N ASP A 56 -8.65 8.96 -4.80
CA ASP A 56 -7.95 10.26 -4.83
C ASP A 56 -6.65 10.30 -5.67
N GLY A 57 -6.33 9.24 -6.40
CA GLY A 57 -5.16 9.14 -7.28
C GLY A 57 -3.83 8.97 -6.56
N CYS A 58 -3.81 8.88 -5.23
CA CYS A 58 -2.60 8.68 -4.44
C CYS A 58 -2.83 7.73 -3.26
N LEU A 59 -1.74 7.21 -2.70
CA LEU A 59 -1.79 6.40 -1.49
C LEU A 59 -1.81 7.30 -0.24
N HIS A 60 -2.75 7.04 0.65
CA HIS A 60 -2.91 7.72 1.93
C HIS A 60 -2.49 6.80 3.07
N LEU A 61 -1.55 7.26 3.90
CA LEU A 61 -1.27 6.65 5.20
C LEU A 61 -2.41 6.92 6.19
N ASN A 62 -2.91 8.15 6.21
CA ASN A 62 -4.09 8.54 6.98
C ASN A 62 -5.17 9.08 6.03
N HIS A 63 -6.21 8.30 5.80
CA HIS A 63 -7.26 8.65 4.85
C HIS A 63 -8.19 9.74 5.44
N PRO A 64 -8.61 10.76 4.66
CA PRO A 64 -9.43 11.87 5.16
C PRO A 64 -10.81 11.42 5.68
N VAL A 65 -11.35 10.34 5.10
CA VAL A 65 -12.60 9.71 5.55
C VAL A 65 -12.34 8.75 6.72
N GLN A 66 -12.68 9.17 7.94
CA GLN A 66 -12.47 8.41 9.17
C GLN A 66 -13.10 7.01 9.15
N LEU A 67 -14.28 6.85 8.54
CA LEU A 67 -14.94 5.54 8.44
C LEU A 67 -14.04 4.50 7.71
N ARG A 68 -13.25 4.93 6.73
CA ARG A 68 -12.31 4.02 6.05
C ARG A 68 -11.15 3.61 6.96
N MET A 69 -10.63 4.55 7.75
CA MET A 69 -9.63 4.25 8.77
C MET A 69 -10.16 3.25 9.79
N GLN A 70 -11.39 3.47 10.30
CA GLN A 70 -12.04 2.55 11.22
C GLN A 70 -12.15 1.15 10.63
N VAL A 71 -12.75 1.00 9.44
CA VAL A 71 -12.97 -0.31 8.81
C VAL A 71 -11.65 -1.02 8.55
N ALA A 72 -10.64 -0.32 8.05
CA ALA A 72 -9.31 -0.90 7.80
C ALA A 72 -8.64 -1.36 9.11
N MET A 73 -8.69 -0.54 10.16
CA MET A 73 -8.13 -0.88 11.48
C MET A 73 -8.83 -2.09 12.11
N GLU A 74 -10.17 -2.10 12.13
CA GLU A 74 -10.94 -3.22 12.67
C GLU A 74 -10.63 -4.52 11.93
N LYS A 75 -10.54 -4.48 10.59
CA LYS A 75 -10.15 -5.62 9.77
C LYS A 75 -8.74 -6.11 10.13
N THR A 76 -7.77 -5.21 10.21
CA THR A 76 -6.38 -5.56 10.57
C THR A 76 -6.30 -6.19 11.96
N ILE A 77 -6.93 -5.58 12.97
CA ILE A 77 -6.95 -6.11 14.35
C ILE A 77 -7.54 -7.53 14.37
N LYS A 78 -8.64 -7.75 13.64
CA LYS A 78 -9.31 -9.06 13.57
C LYS A 78 -8.45 -10.10 12.86
N THR A 79 -7.93 -9.78 11.67
CA THR A 79 -7.16 -10.71 10.85
C THR A 79 -5.90 -11.19 11.55
N PHE A 80 -5.19 -10.27 12.21
CA PHE A 80 -3.93 -10.59 12.90
C PHE A 80 -4.11 -10.88 14.40
N ASN A 81 -5.36 -11.03 14.88
CA ASN A 81 -5.65 -11.34 16.28
C ASN A 81 -4.97 -10.39 17.29
N MET A 82 -4.80 -9.11 16.94
CA MET A 82 -4.02 -8.16 17.76
C MET A 82 -4.71 -7.81 19.08
N TRP A 83 -6.04 -7.96 19.16
CA TRP A 83 -6.85 -7.51 20.29
C TRP A 83 -6.45 -8.08 21.65
N GLN A 84 -5.85 -9.29 21.69
CA GLN A 84 -5.46 -9.95 22.94
C GLN A 84 -4.31 -9.23 23.66
N SER A 85 -3.41 -8.63 22.87
CA SER A 85 -2.20 -7.95 23.34
C SER A 85 -2.33 -6.43 23.28
N MET A 86 -3.53 -5.92 23.01
CA MET A 86 -3.83 -4.50 23.10
C MET A 86 -4.15 -4.10 24.54
N SER A 87 -3.64 -2.95 24.97
CA SER A 87 -3.98 -2.37 26.28
C SER A 87 -5.50 -2.19 26.42
N ARG A 88 -6.05 -2.67 27.54
CA ARG A 88 -7.47 -2.53 27.86
C ARG A 88 -7.79 -1.09 28.27
N LYS A 89 -8.00 -0.22 27.29
CA LYS A 89 -8.57 1.13 27.49
C LYS A 89 -10.08 1.12 27.21
N ALA A 90 -10.79 2.09 27.77
CA ALA A 90 -12.19 2.31 27.43
C ALA A 90 -12.30 2.80 25.97
N GLY A 91 -13.25 2.25 25.22
CA GLY A 91 -13.43 2.53 23.79
C GLY A 91 -13.39 1.26 22.93
N ALA A 92 -13.60 1.44 21.62
CA ALA A 92 -13.44 0.35 20.68
C ALA A 92 -11.93 0.09 20.42
N PRO A 93 -11.49 -1.16 20.22
CA PRO A 93 -10.07 -1.47 20.01
C PRO A 93 -9.42 -0.64 18.89
N TRP A 94 -10.14 -0.41 17.80
CA TRP A 94 -9.64 0.35 16.66
C TRP A 94 -9.30 1.80 17.01
N GLU A 95 -10.04 2.45 17.91
CA GLU A 95 -9.80 3.84 18.32
C GLU A 95 -8.43 3.96 18.99
N TYR A 96 -8.14 3.01 19.88
CA TYR A 96 -6.86 2.97 20.58
C TYR A 96 -5.68 2.71 19.64
N LEU A 97 -5.80 1.74 18.72
CA LEU A 97 -4.76 1.48 17.73
C LEU A 97 -4.59 2.67 16.79
N TYR A 98 -5.69 3.30 16.37
CA TYR A 98 -5.67 4.44 15.47
C TYR A 98 -5.04 5.68 16.10
N ASP A 99 -5.31 5.96 17.39
CA ASP A 99 -4.64 7.05 18.11
C ASP A 99 -3.12 6.81 18.15
N GLN A 100 -2.67 5.59 18.45
CA GLN A 100 -1.25 5.26 18.40
C GLN A 100 -0.65 5.39 17.00
N TYR A 101 -1.39 4.94 15.99
CA TYR A 101 -0.99 5.04 14.58
C TYR A 101 -0.81 6.50 14.18
N ARG A 102 -1.78 7.36 14.48
CA ARG A 102 -1.74 8.80 14.17
C ARG A 102 -0.59 9.50 14.89
N ASP A 103 -0.40 9.21 16.17
CA ASP A 103 0.67 9.82 16.95
C ASP A 103 2.06 9.39 16.42
N CYS A 104 2.20 8.11 16.04
CA CYS A 104 3.44 7.61 15.44
C CYS A 104 3.68 8.19 14.04
N LEU A 105 2.64 8.28 13.21
CA LEU A 105 2.71 8.90 11.89
C LEU A 105 3.13 10.36 12.00
N ALA A 106 2.46 11.15 12.83
CA ALA A 106 2.79 12.57 13.04
C ALA A 106 4.24 12.74 13.53
N MET A 107 4.70 11.88 14.44
CA MET A 107 6.09 11.91 14.91
C MET A 107 7.09 11.63 13.77
N LYS A 108 6.79 10.67 12.88
CA LYS A 108 7.64 10.34 11.73
C LYS A 108 7.60 11.43 10.65
N GLU A 109 6.45 12.06 10.41
CA GLU A 109 6.29 13.19 9.48
C GLU A 109 7.05 14.45 9.97
N MET A 110 7.20 14.62 11.29
CA MET A 110 7.98 15.70 11.89
C MET A 110 9.47 15.38 12.04
N ALA A 111 9.92 14.19 11.65
CA ALA A 111 11.33 13.81 11.77
C ALA A 111 12.20 14.73 10.89
N GLY A 112 13.16 15.41 11.51
CA GLY A 112 14.04 16.34 10.80
C GLY A 112 14.93 15.61 9.79
N THR A 113 14.82 15.96 8.51
CA THR A 113 15.65 15.39 7.44
C THR A 113 17.00 16.11 7.25
N GLY A 114 17.29 17.09 8.11
CA GLY A 114 18.49 17.93 8.02
C GLY A 114 18.45 18.99 6.91
N ARG A 115 17.35 19.08 6.15
CA ARG A 115 17.13 20.10 5.11
C ARG A 115 15.87 20.90 5.41
N THR A 116 15.98 22.23 5.38
CA THR A 116 14.85 23.13 5.62
C THR A 116 13.77 22.94 4.54
N GLY A 117 12.52 22.71 4.97
CA GLY A 117 11.35 22.58 4.08
C GLY A 117 11.13 21.19 3.49
N ASP A 118 11.94 20.21 3.91
CA ASP A 118 11.81 18.82 3.49
C ASP A 118 10.93 18.05 4.50
N TYR A 119 9.98 17.29 3.97
CA TYR A 119 9.07 16.45 4.75
C TYR A 119 9.40 14.99 4.43
N PRO A 120 9.80 14.18 5.42
CA PRO A 120 10.16 12.80 5.15
C PRO A 120 8.94 12.04 4.63
N GLN A 121 9.12 11.28 3.55
CA GLN A 121 8.14 10.26 3.20
C GLN A 121 8.17 9.18 4.26
N VAL A 122 7.03 8.97 4.91
CA VAL A 122 6.90 7.95 5.94
C VAL A 122 6.72 6.59 5.28
N ASN A 123 7.55 5.64 5.69
CA ASN A 123 7.42 4.24 5.32
C ASN A 123 6.33 3.58 6.20
N ALA A 124 5.31 3.02 5.55
CA ALA A 124 4.19 2.34 6.19
C ALA A 124 4.64 1.08 6.94
N THR A 125 5.62 0.32 6.42
CA THR A 125 6.18 -0.83 7.12
C THR A 125 6.82 -0.40 8.42
N ASP A 126 7.65 0.64 8.42
CA ASP A 126 8.30 1.14 9.64
C ASP A 126 7.29 1.68 10.67
N LEU A 127 6.18 2.24 10.20
CA LEU A 127 5.06 2.66 11.04
C LEU A 127 4.40 1.47 11.73
N TRP A 128 4.12 0.41 10.98
CA TRP A 128 3.56 -0.82 11.52
C TRP A 128 4.54 -1.57 12.42
N THR A 129 5.85 -1.58 12.11
CA THR A 129 6.89 -2.15 12.99
C THR A 129 6.84 -1.53 14.38
N THR A 130 6.79 -0.20 14.48
CA THR A 130 6.68 0.49 15.78
C THR A 130 5.41 0.12 16.55
N LEU A 131 4.29 -0.12 15.86
CA LEU A 131 3.04 -0.55 16.50
C LEU A 131 3.09 -2.01 16.95
N VAL A 132 3.64 -2.89 16.11
CA VAL A 132 3.80 -4.32 16.41
C VAL A 132 4.78 -4.52 17.56
N GLU A 133 5.89 -3.79 17.62
CA GLU A 133 6.83 -3.86 18.74
C GLU A 133 6.13 -3.59 20.08
N ARG A 134 5.21 -2.63 20.12
CA ARG A 134 4.40 -2.34 21.32
C ARG A 134 3.42 -3.46 21.65
N LEU A 135 2.88 -4.15 20.64
CA LEU A 135 2.06 -5.34 20.86
C LEU A 135 2.90 -6.50 21.40
N VAL A 136 4.09 -6.73 20.86
CA VAL A 136 5.03 -7.77 21.32
C VAL A 136 5.48 -7.52 22.76
N GLN A 137 5.72 -6.26 23.13
CA GLN A 137 5.97 -5.87 24.54
C GLN A 137 4.80 -6.22 25.47
N ASN A 138 3.59 -6.33 24.93
CA ASN A 138 2.38 -6.77 25.63
C ASN A 138 2.05 -8.24 25.31
N GLU A 139 3.08 -9.08 25.12
CA GLU A 139 2.95 -10.54 24.96
C GLU A 139 2.20 -10.95 23.67
N TYR A 140 2.26 -10.14 22.60
CA TYR A 140 1.82 -10.58 21.27
C TYR A 140 2.82 -11.56 20.66
N GLU A 141 2.32 -12.71 20.22
CA GLU A 141 3.11 -13.73 19.53
C GLU A 141 2.87 -13.66 18.02
N ILE A 142 3.95 -13.50 17.26
CA ILE A 142 3.93 -13.58 15.80
C ILE A 142 4.09 -15.06 15.41
N ASP A 143 3.24 -15.56 14.52
CA ASP A 143 3.49 -16.85 13.85
C ASP A 143 4.64 -16.68 12.85
N GLU A 144 5.88 -16.72 13.35
CA GLU A 144 7.10 -16.54 12.55
C GLU A 144 7.28 -17.62 11.48
N ALA A 145 6.65 -18.80 11.65
CA ALA A 145 6.72 -19.86 10.66
C ALA A 145 5.95 -19.49 9.38
N PHE A 146 4.87 -18.71 9.53
CA PHE A 146 4.05 -18.23 8.42
C PHE A 146 4.43 -16.81 8.00
N TYR A 147 4.48 -15.87 8.95
CA TYR A 147 4.65 -14.44 8.67
C TYR A 147 6.10 -13.97 8.62
N GLY A 148 7.02 -14.68 9.27
CA GLY A 148 8.42 -14.28 9.40
C GLY A 148 8.69 -13.40 10.60
N ASP A 149 9.84 -12.73 10.59
CA ASP A 149 10.25 -11.82 11.66
C ASP A 149 9.34 -10.58 11.75
N ILE A 150 9.63 -9.70 12.71
CA ILE A 150 8.82 -8.50 12.97
C ILE A 150 8.75 -7.55 11.76
N GLU A 151 9.82 -7.45 10.97
CA GLU A 151 9.88 -6.57 9.80
C GLU A 151 9.03 -7.15 8.67
N GLN A 152 9.20 -8.44 8.40
CA GLN A 152 8.42 -9.19 7.39
C GLN A 152 6.93 -9.26 7.74
N PHE A 153 6.60 -9.43 9.02
CA PHE A 153 5.23 -9.39 9.51
C PHE A 153 4.63 -7.99 9.35
N SER A 154 5.37 -6.94 9.74
CA SER A 154 4.90 -5.56 9.65
C SER A 154 4.65 -5.12 8.22
N GLU A 155 5.45 -5.59 7.25
CA GLU A 155 5.21 -5.35 5.82
C GLU A 155 3.89 -5.98 5.36
N LYS A 156 3.60 -7.22 5.79
CA LYS A 156 2.34 -7.91 5.48
C LYS A 156 1.14 -7.23 6.12
N VAL A 157 1.29 -6.75 7.37
CA VAL A 157 0.27 -5.96 8.06
C VAL A 157 0.03 -4.64 7.33
N ALA A 158 1.09 -3.94 6.91
CA ALA A 158 0.98 -2.69 6.15
C ALA A 158 0.26 -2.91 4.82
N PHE A 159 0.64 -3.93 4.06
CA PHE A 159 -0.01 -4.32 2.82
C PHE A 159 -1.50 -4.61 3.02
N PHE A 160 -1.83 -5.48 3.99
CA PHE A 160 -3.22 -5.85 4.31
C PHE A 160 -4.04 -4.61 4.72
N PHE A 161 -3.49 -3.78 5.61
CA PHE A 161 -4.14 -2.57 6.07
C PHE A 161 -4.43 -1.61 4.90
N HIS A 162 -3.46 -1.40 4.01
CA HIS A 162 -3.63 -0.51 2.87
C HIS A 162 -4.66 -1.05 1.86
N GLN A 163 -4.73 -2.36 1.63
CA GLN A 163 -5.81 -2.95 0.84
C GLN A 163 -7.19 -2.71 1.47
N GLY A 164 -7.29 -2.80 2.80
CA GLY A 164 -8.51 -2.48 3.54
C GLY A 164 -8.87 -0.99 3.53
N LEU A 165 -7.87 -0.11 3.42
CA LEU A 165 -8.03 1.34 3.49
C LEU A 165 -8.41 1.96 2.14
N GLN A 166 -7.68 1.59 1.08
CA GLN A 166 -7.87 2.08 -0.27
C GLN A 166 -7.80 0.92 -1.26
N GLY A 167 -8.93 0.71 -1.93
CA GLY A 167 -9.04 -0.26 -3.00
C GLY A 167 -8.15 0.12 -4.17
N VAL A 168 -7.56 -0.87 -4.80
CA VAL A 168 -6.76 -0.70 -6.00
C VAL A 168 -7.27 -1.60 -7.12
N GLU A 169 -7.28 -1.07 -8.34
CA GLU A 169 -7.57 -1.78 -9.58
C GLU A 169 -6.54 -1.38 -10.63
N ALA A 170 -6.34 -2.20 -11.66
CA ALA A 170 -5.50 -1.81 -12.77
C ALA A 170 -6.17 -0.67 -13.52
N ALA A 171 -5.37 0.30 -14.00
CA ALA A 171 -5.89 1.29 -14.93
C ALA A 171 -6.23 0.61 -16.26
N GLU A 172 -7.32 1.06 -16.88
CA GLU A 172 -7.76 0.52 -18.17
C GLU A 172 -6.64 0.63 -19.21
N GLY A 173 -6.28 -0.50 -19.81
CA GLY A 173 -5.22 -0.58 -20.80
C GLY A 173 -3.79 -0.49 -20.26
N ALA A 174 -3.58 -0.37 -18.93
CA ALA A 174 -2.24 -0.26 -18.34
C ALA A 174 -1.35 -1.45 -18.73
N THR A 175 -1.83 -2.70 -18.55
CA THR A 175 -1.08 -3.90 -18.94
C THR A 175 -0.73 -3.90 -20.43
N ASN A 176 -1.66 -3.51 -21.30
CA ASN A 176 -1.42 -3.46 -22.74
C ASN A 176 -0.35 -2.42 -23.12
N VAL A 177 -0.40 -1.24 -22.52
CA VAL A 177 0.59 -0.18 -22.76
C VAL A 177 1.97 -0.59 -22.26
N LEU A 178 2.06 -1.16 -21.06
CA LEU A 178 3.30 -1.68 -20.50
C LEU A 178 3.93 -2.75 -21.39
N THR A 179 3.14 -3.72 -21.86
CA THR A 179 3.59 -4.77 -22.78
C THR A 179 3.99 -4.21 -24.14
N THR A 180 3.24 -3.24 -24.67
CA THR A 180 3.55 -2.60 -25.95
C THR A 180 4.90 -1.89 -25.89
N ILE A 181 5.15 -1.12 -24.83
CA ILE A 181 6.42 -0.41 -24.68
C ILE A 181 7.55 -1.41 -24.36
N ALA A 182 7.28 -2.50 -23.64
CA ALA A 182 8.29 -3.54 -23.38
C ALA A 182 8.72 -4.26 -24.67
N SER A 183 7.83 -4.33 -25.67
CA SER A 183 8.15 -4.86 -27.01
C SER A 183 8.87 -3.85 -27.91
N SER A 184 9.07 -2.62 -27.46
CA SER A 184 9.75 -1.55 -28.19
C SER A 184 11.22 -1.40 -27.76
N SER A 185 11.94 -0.46 -28.36
CA SER A 185 13.32 -0.11 -27.96
C SER A 185 13.40 0.82 -26.75
N TYR A 186 12.26 1.25 -26.19
CA TYR A 186 12.24 2.19 -25.06
C TYR A 186 12.47 1.47 -23.73
N CYS A 187 13.30 2.06 -22.87
CA CYS A 187 13.44 1.60 -21.49
C CYS A 187 12.21 2.01 -20.66
N GLN A 188 11.82 1.19 -19.69
CA GLN A 188 10.72 1.51 -18.77
C GLN A 188 11.18 1.41 -17.33
N THR A 189 10.72 2.32 -16.49
CA THR A 189 10.98 2.27 -15.04
C THR A 189 9.84 2.92 -14.26
N LEU A 190 9.82 2.68 -12.94
CA LEU A 190 8.91 3.32 -12.00
C LEU A 190 9.60 4.54 -11.38
N LEU A 191 8.86 5.64 -11.28
CA LEU A 191 9.21 6.81 -10.49
C LEU A 191 7.95 7.21 -9.72
N ALA A 192 7.84 6.73 -8.49
CA ALA A 192 6.62 6.84 -7.70
C ALA A 192 6.92 6.96 -6.20
N ASP A 193 5.96 7.53 -5.47
CA ASP A 193 5.92 7.56 -4.00
C ASP A 193 5.53 6.17 -3.47
N ALA A 194 6.44 5.21 -3.68
CA ALA A 194 6.21 3.80 -3.41
C ALA A 194 6.44 3.47 -1.93
N GLN A 195 5.65 2.53 -1.44
CA GLN A 195 5.86 1.82 -0.18
C GLN A 195 6.54 0.48 -0.48
N PRO A 196 7.14 -0.20 0.51
CA PRO A 196 7.80 -1.49 0.29
C PRO A 196 6.91 -2.51 -0.44
N PHE A 197 5.61 -2.52 -0.15
CA PHE A 197 4.63 -3.41 -0.76
C PHE A 197 4.09 -2.95 -2.13
N THR A 198 4.39 -1.74 -2.59
CA THR A 198 3.79 -1.16 -3.81
C THR A 198 4.06 -2.01 -5.04
N LEU A 199 5.27 -2.58 -5.18
CA LEU A 199 5.61 -3.40 -6.33
C LEU A 199 4.74 -4.67 -6.38
N VAL A 200 4.62 -5.39 -5.25
CA VAL A 200 3.78 -6.59 -5.16
C VAL A 200 2.33 -6.26 -5.43
N GLN A 201 1.81 -5.16 -4.86
CA GLN A 201 0.45 -4.71 -5.12
C GLN A 201 0.22 -4.43 -6.62
N MET A 202 1.16 -3.73 -7.26
CA MET A 202 1.07 -3.38 -8.68
C MET A 202 1.09 -4.61 -9.58
N LEU A 203 2.08 -5.51 -9.39
CA LEU A 203 2.23 -6.70 -10.21
C LEU A 203 1.02 -7.63 -10.06
N ARG A 204 0.48 -7.78 -8.86
CA ARG A 204 -0.71 -8.61 -8.60
C ARG A 204 -1.94 -8.07 -9.32
N VAL A 205 -2.21 -6.77 -9.16
CA VAL A 205 -3.39 -6.14 -9.76
C VAL A 205 -3.30 -6.13 -11.29
N LEU A 206 -2.14 -5.84 -11.88
CA LEU A 206 -1.96 -5.91 -13.33
C LEU A 206 -2.01 -7.36 -13.85
N GLY A 207 -1.53 -8.32 -13.05
CA GLY A 207 -1.54 -9.75 -13.37
C GLY A 207 -2.94 -10.36 -13.45
N HIS A 208 -3.93 -9.78 -12.75
CA HIS A 208 -5.33 -10.19 -12.89
C HIS A 208 -5.91 -9.81 -14.27
N ASP A 209 -5.45 -8.70 -14.85
CA ASP A 209 -5.94 -8.17 -16.13
C ASP A 209 -5.18 -8.74 -17.35
N GLY A 210 -4.04 -9.41 -17.14
CA GLY A 210 -3.29 -10.07 -18.21
C GLY A 210 -1.90 -10.56 -17.80
N THR A 211 -1.21 -11.21 -18.73
CA THR A 211 0.17 -11.67 -18.50
C THR A 211 1.14 -10.49 -18.59
N LEU A 212 1.88 -10.26 -17.51
CA LEU A 212 2.93 -9.25 -17.46
C LEU A 212 4.16 -9.69 -18.28
N PRO A 213 4.89 -8.74 -18.90
CA PRO A 213 6.16 -9.06 -19.56
C PRO A 213 7.20 -9.56 -18.54
N PRO A 214 8.17 -10.39 -18.97
CA PRO A 214 9.21 -10.95 -18.13
C PRO A 214 10.15 -9.88 -17.55
#